data_AF-A0A445N409-F1
#
_entry.id   AF-A0A445N409-F1
#
_cell.length_a   1.000
_cell.length_b   1.000
_cell.length_c   1.000
_cell.angle_alpha   90.00
_cell.angle_beta   90.00
_cell.angle_gamma   90.00
#
_symmetry.space_group_name_H-M   'P 1'
#
loop_
_entity.id
_entity.type
_entity.pdbx_description
1 polymer ?
#
loop_
_entity_poly.entity_id
_entity_poly.type
_entity_poly.pdbx_seq_one_letter_code
_entity_poly.pdbx_strand_id
1 'polypeptide(L)' 'MDLGHNERFLGVSCKSKWNLIMGKVFDMVRKKERRGDYLGKAVQYIPHVTDVIKTHTASMIKRMLRS' A
#
# COMPACT_ATOMS: atom_id res chain seq x y z
N MET A 1 6.24 9.78 12.45
CA MET A 1 7.22 10.88 12.50
C MET A 1 7.92 10.88 11.16
N ASP A 2 7.28 11.42 10.11
CA ASP A 2 7.84 11.48 8.73
C ASP A 2 6.99 12.36 7.78
N LEU A 3 5.69 12.53 8.09
CA LEU A 3 4.78 13.34 7.26
C LEU A 3 5.13 14.84 7.28
N GLY A 4 5.48 15.40 8.44
CA GLY A 4 5.82 16.82 8.57
C GLY A 4 7.17 17.24 7.97
N HIS A 5 8.08 16.31 7.72
CA HIS A 5 9.37 16.63 7.08
C HIS A 5 9.19 16.75 5.55
N ASN A 6 8.42 15.85 4.94
CA ASN A 6 8.19 15.84 3.50
C ASN A 6 7.31 17.01 3.02
N GLU A 7 6.34 17.46 3.82
CA GLU A 7 5.51 18.64 3.47
C GLU A 7 6.33 19.93 3.39
N ARG A 8 7.38 20.08 4.21
CA ARG A 8 8.24 21.28 4.24
C ARG A 8 9.22 21.35 3.07
N PHE A 9 9.70 20.21 2.58
CA PHE A 9 10.70 20.15 1.50
C PHE A 9 10.11 20.00 0.10
N LEU A 10 8.96 19.32 -0.05
CA LEU A 10 8.37 19.08 -1.37
C LEU A 10 7.20 20.01 -1.70
N GLY A 11 6.63 20.75 -0.74
CA GLY A 11 5.47 21.64 -0.99
C GLY A 11 4.21 20.91 -1.46
N VAL A 12 4.22 19.57 -1.45
CA VAL A 12 3.09 18.72 -1.82
C VAL A 12 2.35 18.32 -0.54
N SER A 13 1.04 18.53 -0.49
CA SER A 13 0.19 18.04 0.61
C SER A 13 0.25 16.51 0.63
N CYS A 14 1.13 15.98 1.47
CA CYS A 14 1.39 14.56 1.59
C CYS A 14 0.20 13.96 2.35
N LYS A 15 -0.87 13.60 1.63
CA LYS A 15 -2.08 13.04 2.26
C LYS A 15 -1.65 11.83 3.08
N SER A 16 -2.12 11.68 4.32
CA SER A 16 -1.85 10.52 5.21
C SER A 16 -2.09 9.14 4.54
N LYS A 17 -2.83 9.13 3.43
CA LYS A 17 -3.05 7.99 2.54
C LYS A 17 -1.80 7.47 1.79
N TRP A 18 -0.74 8.26 1.68
CA TRP A 18 0.51 7.89 0.99
C TRP A 18 1.45 7.08 1.88
N ASN A 19 1.22 7.12 3.19
CA ASN A 19 2.00 6.33 4.14
C ASN A 19 1.50 4.87 4.17
N LEU A 20 2.26 3.99 3.52
CA LEU A 20 2.07 2.53 3.52
C LEU A 20 2.83 1.92 4.70
N ILE A 21 2.13 1.65 5.79
CA ILE A 21 2.68 0.97 6.96
C ILE A 21 2.47 -0.54 6.79
N MET A 22 3.42 -1.36 7.26
CA MET A 22 3.29 -2.82 7.24
C MET A 22 1.95 -3.32 7.81
N GLY A 23 1.44 -2.72 8.89
CA GLY A 23 0.13 -3.08 9.45
C GLY A 23 -1.04 -2.95 8.45
N LYS A 24 -1.03 -1.93 7.57
CA LYS A 24 -2.03 -1.80 6.50
C LYS A 24 -1.84 -2.87 5.42
N VAL A 25 -0.59 -3.24 5.11
CA VAL A 25 -0.28 -4.29 4.14
C VAL A 25 -0.82 -5.63 4.63
N PHE A 26 -0.57 -5.99 5.89
CA PHE A 26 -1.11 -7.20 6.50
C PHE A 26 -2.64 -7.22 6.54
N ASP A 27 -3.30 -6.10 6.86
CA ASP A 27 -4.76 -6.00 6.81
C ASP A 27 -5.31 -6.22 5.38
N MET A 28 -4.66 -5.64 4.36
CA MET A 28 -5.04 -5.83 2.96
C MET A 28 -4.88 -7.28 2.51
N VAL A 29 -3.78 -7.93 2.89
CA VAL A 29 -3.52 -9.34 2.57
C VAL A 29 -4.53 -10.25 3.29
N ARG A 30 -4.80 -10.01 4.58
CA ARG A 30 -5.83 -10.73 5.35
C ARG A 30 -7.23 -10.56 4.76
N LYS A 31 -7.57 -9.38 4.26
CA LYS A 31 -8.85 -9.14 3.56
C LYS A 31 -8.93 -9.91 2.24
N LYS A 32 -7.86 -9.95 1.44
CA LYS A 32 -7.79 -10.77 0.22
C LYS A 32 -7.91 -12.26 0.53
N GLU A 33 -7.26 -12.72 1.59
CA GLU A 33 -7.38 -14.10 2.08
C GLU A 33 -8.84 -14.44 2.45
N ARG A 34 -9.49 -13.60 3.25
CA ARG A 34 -10.91 -13.77 3.62
C ARG A 34 -11.86 -13.71 2.43
N ARG A 35 -11.51 -12.99 1.37
CA ARG A 35 -12.28 -12.95 0.12
C ARG A 35 -12.12 -14.23 -0.71
N GLY A 36 -11.12 -15.05 -0.41
CA GLY A 36 -10.80 -16.26 -1.17
C GLY A 36 -9.88 -16.02 -2.38
N ASP A 37 -9.25 -14.85 -2.52
CA ASP A 37 -8.34 -14.55 -3.63
C ASP A 37 -7.14 -15.51 -3.69
N TYR A 38 -6.72 -16.04 -2.55
CA TYR A 38 -5.61 -16.99 -2.45
C TYR A 38 -6.04 -18.46 -2.56
N LEU A 39 -7.30 -18.76 -2.92
CA LEU A 39 -7.87 -20.12 -3.03
C LEU A 39 -7.58 -21.04 -1.83
N GLY A 40 -7.54 -20.47 -0.62
CA GLY A 40 -7.22 -21.22 0.60
C GLY A 40 -5.75 -21.66 0.72
N LYS A 41 -4.87 -21.18 -0.15
CA LYS A 41 -3.41 -21.40 -0.03
C LYS A 41 -2.83 -20.48 1.05
N ALA A 42 -1.81 -21.00 1.73
CA ALA A 42 -1.11 -20.25 2.77
C ALA A 42 -0.59 -18.91 2.24
N VAL A 43 -0.88 -17.83 2.97
CA VAL A 43 -0.36 -16.51 2.65
C VAL A 43 1.13 -16.47 2.99
N GLN A 44 1.97 -16.49 1.95
CA GLN A 44 3.42 -16.31 2.06
C GLN A 44 3.85 -14.84 1.90
N TYR A 45 5.01 -14.48 2.48
CA TYR A 45 5.63 -13.16 2.29
C TYR A 45 5.88 -12.86 0.81
N ILE A 46 6.47 -13.82 0.10
CA ILE A 46 6.62 -13.79 -1.36
C ILE A 46 5.74 -14.91 -1.91
N PRO A 47 4.87 -14.66 -2.89
CA PRO A 47 4.69 -13.40 -3.64
C PRO A 47 3.59 -12.47 -3.09
N HIS A 48 2.86 -12.82 -2.04
CA HIS A 48 1.59 -12.13 -1.72
C HIS A 48 1.76 -10.73 -1.12
N VAL A 49 2.73 -10.53 -0.22
CA VAL A 49 2.98 -9.21 0.38
C VAL A 49 3.61 -8.28 -0.66
N THR A 50 4.55 -8.80 -1.46
CA THR A 50 5.21 -8.02 -2.51
C THR A 50 4.24 -7.60 -3.62
N ASP A 51 3.27 -8.44 -3.99
CA ASP A 51 2.22 -8.10 -4.96
C ASP A 51 1.31 -6.96 -4.48
N VAL A 52 0.93 -6.99 -3.19
CA VAL A 52 0.13 -5.93 -2.58
C VAL A 52 0.89 -4.60 -2.56
N ILE A 53 2.18 -4.61 -2.23
CA ILE A 53 3.03 -3.40 -2.26
C ILE A 53 3.10 -2.85 -3.69
N LYS A 54 3.39 -3.70 -4.69
CA LYS A 54 3.46 -3.28 -6.11
C LYS A 54 2.13 -2.68 -6.58
N THR A 55 1.02 -3.34 -6.29
CA THR A 55 -0.33 -2.87 -6.67
C THR A 55 -0.66 -1.53 -6.03
N HIS A 56 -0.29 -1.35 -4.74
CA HIS A 56 -0.53 -0.11 -4.02
C HIS A 56 0.29 1.05 -4.60
N THR A 57 1.58 0.83 -4.86
CA THR A 57 2.47 1.83 -5.48
C THR A 57 2.01 2.19 -6.89
N ALA A 58 1.67 1.20 -7.73
CA ALA A 58 1.15 1.44 -9.07
C ALA A 58 -0.15 2.25 -9.05
N SER A 59 -1.05 1.97 -8.10
CA SER A 59 -2.30 2.72 -7.91
C SER A 59 -2.04 4.18 -7.49
N MET A 60 -1.06 4.42 -6.62
CA MET A 60 -0.65 5.78 -6.24
C MET A 60 -0.11 6.56 -7.44
N ILE A 61 0.81 5.96 -8.21
CA ILE A 61 1.37 6.60 -9.41
C ILE A 61 0.26 6.94 -10.42
N LYS A 62 -0.69 6.01 -10.65
CA LYS A 62 -1.84 6.23 -11.54
C LYS A 62 -2.82 7.30 -11.05
N ARG A 63 -2.86 7.60 -9.75
CA ARG A 63 -3.62 8.73 -9.18
C ARG A 63 -2.88 10.04 -9.31
N MET A 64 -1.55 10.01 -9.25
CA MET A 64 -0.69 11.18 -9.40
C MET A 64 -0.65 11.67 -10.85
N LEU A 65 -0.63 10.75 -11.83
CA LEU A 65 -0.69 11.06 -13.27
C LEU A 65 -2.05 11.54 -13.78
N ARG A 66 -3.13 11.41 -12.99
CA ARG A 66 -4.49 11.83 -13.36
C ARG A 66 -4.93 13.14 -12.69
N SER A 67 -4.03 13.77 -11.93
CA SER A 67 -4.22 15.09 -11.32
C SER A 67 -3.32 16.10 -11.99
#